data_AF-A0A559IX13-F1
#
_entry.id   AF-A0A559IX13-F1
#
_cell.length_a   1.000
_cell.length_b   1.000
_cell.length_c   1.000
_cell.angle_alpha   90.00
_cell.angle_beta   90.00
_cell.angle_gamma   90.00
#
_symmetry.space_group_name_H-M   'P 1'
#
loop_
_entity.id
_entity.type
_entity.pdbx_description
1 polymer ?
#
loop_
_entity_poly.entity_id
_entity_poly.type
_entity_poly.pdbx_seq_one_letter_code
_entity_poly.pdbx_strand_id
1 'polypeptide(L)'
;MKLIDINFSEVIGSSISNHVKIVEERVEDDNCKALKLNFILDDMTLNISLFVEHFINNKIDIRSNLLYVIGEYSMTDEMVDEIFKYANEFVADLLKIIFSSELNVEEDTCLDSYANVNIKQYDKLKNSSAVGELNDQLPQLIKDSEEPYEADLDFRLVLYGTPGRHLANLLQSLQICDYTKNNTQYNLVFHDPEHEGNEDFLSALARKLIKLGFVCEKAFDYGE
;
A
#
# COMPACT_ATOMS: atom_id res chain seq x y z
N MET A 1 -25.46 5.17 15.21
CA MET A 1 -24.66 3.94 15.31
C MET A 1 -23.20 4.31 15.50
N LYS A 2 -22.41 3.52 16.23
CA LYS A 2 -20.95 3.66 16.33
C LYS A 2 -20.27 2.53 15.57
N LEU A 3 -18.98 2.66 15.26
CA LEU A 3 -18.21 1.61 14.58
C LEU A 3 -18.21 0.30 15.40
N ILE A 4 -18.26 0.42 16.72
CA ILE A 4 -18.35 -0.73 17.63
C ILE A 4 -19.60 -1.61 17.42
N ASP A 5 -20.69 -1.03 16.92
CA ASP A 5 -21.96 -1.72 16.72
C ASP A 5 -21.97 -2.61 15.45
N ILE A 6 -20.96 -2.48 14.58
CA ILE A 6 -20.84 -3.25 13.33
C ILE A 6 -20.00 -4.51 13.56
N ASN A 7 -20.59 -5.70 13.58
CA ASN A 7 -19.81 -6.95 13.71
C ASN A 7 -19.22 -7.40 12.37
N PHE A 8 -17.99 -6.97 12.06
CA PHE A 8 -17.36 -7.29 10.77
C PHE A 8 -17.15 -8.79 10.60
N SER A 9 -16.73 -9.49 11.64
CA SER A 9 -16.47 -10.94 11.60
C SER A 9 -17.71 -11.75 11.20
N GLU A 10 -18.89 -11.36 11.67
CA GLU A 10 -20.16 -12.02 11.35
C GLU A 10 -20.64 -11.69 9.93
N VAL A 11 -20.51 -10.44 9.51
CA VAL A 11 -20.98 -9.98 8.20
C VAL A 11 -20.06 -10.44 7.05
N ILE A 12 -18.75 -10.45 7.29
CA ILE A 12 -17.73 -10.88 6.32
C ILE A 12 -17.53 -12.40 6.33
N GLY A 13 -17.75 -13.06 7.48
CA GLY A 13 -17.58 -14.50 7.66
C GLY A 13 -18.45 -15.39 6.76
N SER A 14 -19.31 -14.79 5.93
CA SER A 14 -20.14 -15.46 4.93
C SER A 14 -19.90 -15.05 3.47
N SER A 15 -19.09 -14.00 3.21
CA SER A 15 -19.07 -13.29 1.91
C SER A 15 -17.71 -13.18 1.22
N ILE A 16 -16.58 -13.41 1.90
CA ILE A 16 -15.25 -13.25 1.29
C ILE A 16 -14.59 -14.60 0.99
N SER A 17 -13.92 -14.62 -0.17
CA SER A 17 -13.20 -15.72 -0.79
C SER A 17 -12.29 -16.49 0.18
N ASN A 18 -11.92 -17.72 -0.20
CA ASN A 18 -11.04 -18.62 0.58
C ASN A 18 -9.66 -18.03 0.97
N HIS A 19 -9.36 -16.79 0.59
CA HIS A 19 -8.05 -16.15 0.71
C HIS A 19 -7.92 -15.16 1.87
N VAL A 20 -9.00 -14.64 2.44
CA VAL A 20 -8.92 -13.71 3.58
C VAL A 20 -9.91 -14.11 4.66
N LYS A 21 -9.41 -14.35 5.87
CA LYS A 21 -10.25 -14.71 7.02
C LYS A 21 -10.01 -13.77 8.18
N ILE A 22 -11.07 -13.18 8.72
CA ILE A 22 -11.02 -12.51 10.03
C ILE A 22 -10.89 -13.59 11.10
N VAL A 23 -9.78 -13.59 11.84
CA VAL A 23 -9.52 -14.52 12.95
C VAL A 23 -9.79 -13.90 14.30
N GLU A 24 -9.72 -12.58 14.40
CA GLU A 24 -10.01 -11.81 15.62
C GLU A 24 -10.54 -10.44 15.24
N GLU A 25 -11.55 -9.97 15.96
CA GLU A 25 -12.03 -8.59 15.91
C GLU A 25 -11.95 -8.03 17.33
N ARG A 26 -11.19 -6.94 17.50
CA ARG A 26 -10.96 -6.28 18.78
C ARG A 26 -11.45 -4.84 18.72
N VAL A 27 -12.23 -4.45 19.71
CA VAL A 27 -12.61 -3.05 19.93
C VAL A 27 -11.49 -2.35 20.68
N GLU A 28 -10.91 -1.32 20.07
CA GLU A 28 -9.91 -0.46 20.73
C GLU A 28 -10.61 0.68 21.48
N ASP A 29 -11.58 1.31 20.82
CA ASP A 29 -12.46 2.33 21.40
C ASP A 29 -13.79 2.43 20.61
N ASP A 30 -14.64 3.39 20.97
CA ASP A 30 -15.96 3.63 20.36
C ASP A 30 -15.94 3.83 18.82
N ASN A 31 -14.81 4.27 18.28
CA ASN A 31 -14.62 4.66 16.89
C ASN A 31 -13.48 3.89 16.21
N CYS A 32 -12.81 2.96 16.91
CA CYS A 32 -11.66 2.24 16.39
C CYS A 32 -11.79 0.73 16.63
N LYS A 33 -11.57 -0.03 15.55
CA LYS A 33 -11.54 -1.49 15.55
C LYS A 33 -10.26 -2.02 14.92
N ALA A 34 -9.67 -3.01 15.58
CA ALA A 34 -8.59 -3.80 15.04
C ALA A 34 -9.12 -5.15 14.56
N LEU A 35 -8.82 -5.50 13.33
CA LEU A 35 -9.10 -6.80 12.72
C LEU A 35 -7.79 -7.54 12.53
N LYS A 36 -7.70 -8.75 13.07
CA LYS A 36 -6.64 -9.68 12.74
C LYS A 36 -7.12 -10.58 11.61
N LEU A 37 -6.35 -10.61 10.54
CA LEU A 37 -6.67 -11.30 9.30
C LEU A 37 -5.62 -12.37 9.04
N ASN A 38 -6.07 -13.52 8.55
CA ASN A 38 -5.22 -14.48 7.88
C ASN A 38 -5.44 -14.32 6.38
N PHE A 39 -4.39 -13.89 5.68
CA PHE A 39 -4.31 -13.99 4.22
C PHE A 39 -3.74 -15.35 3.86
N ILE A 40 -4.51 -16.14 3.13
CA ILE A 40 -4.21 -17.53 2.75
C ILE A 40 -3.94 -17.55 1.25
N LEU A 41 -2.69 -17.84 0.89
CA LEU A 41 -2.25 -18.03 -0.48
C LEU A 41 -1.55 -19.38 -0.57
N ASP A 42 -2.15 -20.31 -1.31
CA ASP A 42 -1.68 -21.70 -1.42
C ASP A 42 -1.39 -22.33 -0.04
N ASP A 43 -0.12 -22.58 0.27
CA ASP A 43 0.37 -23.15 1.53
C ASP A 43 0.88 -22.11 2.54
N MET A 44 0.81 -20.82 2.20
CA MET A 44 1.25 -19.70 3.02
C MET A 44 0.07 -19.05 3.75
N THR A 45 0.29 -18.69 5.02
CA THR A 45 -0.62 -17.85 5.80
C THR A 45 0.11 -16.63 6.32
N LEU A 46 -0.33 -15.44 5.91
CA LEU A 46 0.15 -14.15 6.41
C LEU A 46 -0.82 -13.60 7.46
N ASN A 47 -0.26 -13.19 8.60
CA ASN A 47 -1.02 -12.60 9.68
C ASN A 47 -0.97 -11.09 9.54
N ILE A 48 -2.08 -10.50 9.11
CA ILE A 48 -2.22 -9.07 8.85
C ILE A 48 -3.09 -8.44 9.93
N SER A 49 -2.72 -7.25 10.38
CA SER A 49 -3.52 -6.42 11.28
C SER A 49 -4.04 -5.23 10.50
N LEU A 50 -5.35 -5.06 10.51
CA LEU A 50 -6.05 -3.96 9.86
C LEU A 50 -6.80 -3.14 10.92
N PHE A 51 -6.61 -1.83 10.92
CA PHE A 51 -7.23 -0.90 11.86
C PHE A 51 -8.22 -0.03 11.11
N VAL A 52 -9.49 -0.09 11.50
CA VAL A 52 -10.57 0.75 10.96
C VAL A 52 -10.89 1.82 12.00
N GLU A 53 -10.79 3.09 11.61
CA GLU A 53 -11.02 4.23 12.49
C GLU A 53 -12.07 5.18 11.88
N HIS A 54 -13.03 5.64 12.70
CA HIS A 54 -14.07 6.58 12.33
C HIS A 54 -13.87 7.93 13.02
N PHE A 55 -13.57 8.96 12.24
CA PHE A 55 -13.29 10.29 12.76
C PHE A 55 -14.55 11.14 12.97
N ILE A 56 -14.40 12.18 13.80
CA ILE A 56 -15.45 13.14 14.15
C ILE A 56 -16.02 13.87 12.93
N ASN A 57 -15.24 14.00 11.85
CA ASN A 57 -15.67 14.59 10.58
C ASN A 57 -16.35 13.57 9.64
N ASN A 58 -16.89 12.48 10.16
CA ASN A 58 -17.59 11.42 9.41
C ASN A 58 -16.69 10.71 8.38
N LYS A 59 -15.38 10.68 8.65
CA LYS A 59 -14.40 10.05 7.77
C LYS A 59 -13.98 8.69 8.29
N ILE A 60 -13.76 7.74 7.39
CA ILE A 60 -13.15 6.45 7.71
C ILE A 60 -11.68 6.42 7.26
N ASP A 61 -10.84 5.84 8.10
CA ASP A 61 -9.48 5.45 7.76
C ASP A 61 -9.28 3.95 8.00
N ILE A 62 -8.50 3.33 7.11
CA ILE A 62 -8.21 1.90 7.14
C ILE A 62 -6.71 1.74 6.99
N ARG A 63 -6.04 1.40 8.08
CA ARG A 63 -4.58 1.20 8.13
C ARG A 63 -4.21 -0.26 8.24
N SER A 64 -3.05 -0.65 7.74
CA SER A 64 -2.57 -2.02 7.93
C SER A 64 -1.05 -2.14 7.96
N ASN A 65 -0.58 -3.21 8.58
CA ASN A 65 0.81 -3.64 8.54
C ASN A 65 1.15 -4.49 7.31
N LEU A 66 0.31 -4.49 6.26
CA LEU A 66 0.46 -5.37 5.10
C LEU A 66 1.85 -5.27 4.44
N LEU A 67 2.32 -4.06 4.13
CA LEU A 67 3.59 -3.84 3.44
C LEU A 67 4.78 -4.33 4.27
N TYR A 68 4.74 -4.07 5.58
CA TYR A 68 5.70 -4.62 6.52
C TYR A 68 5.71 -6.16 6.50
N VAL A 69 4.53 -6.79 6.60
CA VAL A 69 4.43 -8.25 6.62
C VAL A 69 4.91 -8.87 5.31
N ILE A 70 4.54 -8.33 4.14
CA ILE A 70 5.02 -8.90 2.87
C ILE A 70 6.54 -8.72 2.69
N GLY A 71 7.13 -7.65 3.23
CA GLY A 71 8.58 -7.38 3.15
C GLY A 71 9.44 -8.41 3.90
N GLU A 72 8.90 -9.00 4.97
CA GLU A 72 9.58 -10.01 5.79
C GLU A 72 9.65 -11.40 5.12
N TYR A 73 8.88 -11.64 4.06
CA TYR A 73 8.78 -12.95 3.42
C TYR A 73 9.37 -12.93 2.01
N SER A 74 10.07 -14.01 1.65
CA SER A 74 10.48 -14.24 0.27
C SER A 74 9.29 -14.77 -0.54
N MET A 75 8.75 -13.94 -1.42
CA MET A 75 7.63 -14.28 -2.32
C MET A 75 7.93 -13.86 -3.75
N THR A 76 7.21 -14.44 -4.72
CA THR A 76 7.28 -13.97 -6.10
C THR A 76 6.46 -12.69 -6.26
N ASP A 77 6.72 -11.95 -7.34
CA ASP A 77 5.99 -10.72 -7.63
C ASP A 77 4.50 -11.00 -7.88
N GLU A 78 4.20 -12.15 -8.46
CA GLU A 78 2.85 -12.62 -8.74
C GLU A 78 2.08 -12.94 -7.44
N MET A 79 2.74 -13.54 -6.44
CA MET A 79 2.13 -13.74 -5.12
C MET A 79 1.79 -12.40 -4.47
N VAL A 80 2.72 -11.43 -4.52
CA VAL A 80 2.48 -10.08 -3.99
C VAL A 80 1.32 -9.39 -4.72
N ASP A 81 1.23 -9.55 -6.04
CA ASP A 81 0.13 -9.04 -6.84
C ASP A 81 -1.24 -9.63 -6.43
N GLU A 82 -1.28 -10.92 -6.11
CA GLU A 82 -2.48 -11.59 -5.59
C GLU A 82 -2.86 -11.09 -4.20
N ILE A 83 -1.88 -10.91 -3.31
CA ILE A 83 -2.10 -10.31 -1.98
C ILE A 83 -2.80 -8.96 -2.13
N PHE A 84 -2.29 -8.06 -2.98
CA PHE A 84 -2.88 -6.74 -3.15
C PHE A 84 -4.28 -6.78 -3.74
N LYS A 85 -4.52 -7.68 -4.69
CA LYS A 85 -5.87 -7.90 -5.24
C LYS A 85 -6.84 -8.31 -4.13
N TYR A 86 -6.52 -9.36 -3.36
CA TYR A 86 -7.41 -9.85 -2.31
C TYR A 86 -7.54 -8.86 -1.15
N ALA A 87 -6.50 -8.11 -0.83
CA ALA A 87 -6.55 -7.08 0.21
C ALA A 87 -7.49 -5.93 -0.20
N ASN A 88 -7.45 -5.51 -1.46
CA ASN A 88 -8.34 -4.47 -1.97
C ASN A 88 -9.79 -4.96 -2.10
N GLU A 89 -10.01 -6.20 -2.51
CA GLU A 89 -11.35 -6.82 -2.49
C GLU A 89 -11.92 -6.83 -1.06
N PHE A 90 -11.11 -7.22 -0.07
CA PHE A 90 -11.50 -7.23 1.34
C PHE A 90 -11.82 -5.83 1.88
N VAL A 91 -10.98 -4.84 1.59
CA VAL A 91 -11.23 -3.43 1.98
C VAL A 91 -12.50 -2.90 1.32
N ALA A 92 -12.74 -3.20 0.05
CA ALA A 92 -13.96 -2.78 -0.64
C ALA A 92 -15.22 -3.38 0.01
N ASP A 93 -15.17 -4.63 0.45
CA ASP A 93 -16.29 -5.27 1.14
C ASP A 93 -16.50 -4.71 2.56
N LEU A 94 -15.42 -4.43 3.31
CA LEU A 94 -15.51 -3.69 4.58
C LEU A 94 -16.22 -2.35 4.40
N LEU A 95 -15.82 -1.57 3.39
CA LEU A 95 -16.41 -0.27 3.10
C LEU A 95 -17.89 -0.38 2.72
N LYS A 96 -18.29 -1.37 1.91
CA LYS A 96 -19.71 -1.63 1.62
C LYS A 96 -20.53 -1.88 2.89
N ILE A 97 -19.99 -2.65 3.84
CA ILE A 97 -20.66 -2.92 5.12
C ILE A 97 -20.83 -1.62 5.90
N ILE A 98 -19.77 -0.82 6.01
CA ILE A 98 -19.79 0.47 6.70
C ILE A 98 -20.82 1.41 6.05
N PHE A 99 -20.80 1.56 4.73
CA PHE A 99 -21.75 2.43 4.01
C PHE A 99 -23.19 1.91 4.03
N SER A 100 -23.39 0.60 4.18
CA SER A 100 -24.73 0.01 4.36
C SER A 100 -25.24 0.09 5.79
N SER A 101 -24.40 0.49 6.75
CA SER A 101 -24.77 0.65 8.15
C SER A 101 -25.46 2.00 8.40
N GLU A 102 -26.03 2.18 9.60
CA GLU A 102 -26.56 3.48 10.04
C GLU A 102 -25.46 4.45 10.53
N LEU A 103 -24.19 4.16 10.22
CA LEU A 103 -23.07 5.04 10.52
C LEU A 103 -23.07 6.20 9.51
N ASN A 104 -22.98 7.44 10.01
CA ASN A 104 -22.90 8.62 9.16
C ASN A 104 -21.47 8.77 8.63
N VAL A 105 -21.22 8.35 7.39
CA VAL A 105 -19.90 8.38 6.75
C VAL A 105 -19.98 9.10 5.41
N GLU A 106 -19.01 9.96 5.11
CA GLU A 106 -18.86 10.59 3.78
C GLU A 106 -18.24 9.59 2.79
N GLU A 107 -18.79 9.50 1.57
CA GLU A 107 -18.38 8.51 0.53
C GLU A 107 -16.89 8.62 0.09
N ASP A 108 -16.21 9.73 0.38
CA ASP A 108 -14.84 10.04 -0.07
C ASP A 108 -13.75 9.78 1.01
N THR A 109 -13.83 8.66 1.74
CA THR A 109 -12.94 8.43 2.90
C THR A 109 -12.25 7.07 2.97
N CYS A 110 -10.95 7.08 2.66
CA CYS A 110 -9.93 6.12 3.09
C CYS A 110 -8.55 6.82 2.92
N LEU A 111 -7.60 6.70 3.84
CA LEU A 111 -6.35 7.52 3.82
C LEU A 111 -5.04 6.73 3.75
N ASP A 112 -5.05 5.39 3.65
CA ASP A 112 -3.80 4.61 3.61
C ASP A 112 -3.35 4.20 2.18
N SER A 113 -2.03 4.08 2.05
CA SER A 113 -1.19 3.90 0.87
C SER A 113 -1.54 2.70 -0.03
N TYR A 114 -2.01 1.58 0.52
CA TYR A 114 -2.42 0.41 -0.27
C TYR A 114 -3.95 0.25 -0.41
N ALA A 115 -4.73 0.83 0.52
CA ALA A 115 -6.19 0.71 0.57
C ALA A 115 -6.90 1.54 -0.53
N ASN A 116 -6.21 2.55 -1.08
CA ASN A 116 -6.66 3.38 -2.20
C ASN A 116 -6.00 3.03 -3.55
N VAL A 117 -5.21 1.95 -3.61
CA VAL A 117 -4.57 1.59 -4.88
C VAL A 117 -5.65 1.28 -5.87
N ASN A 118 -5.68 2.04 -6.96
CA ASN A 118 -6.59 1.77 -8.07
C ASN A 118 -6.19 0.44 -8.70
N ILE A 119 -6.82 -0.67 -8.27
CA ILE A 119 -6.47 -2.03 -8.73
C ILE A 119 -6.56 -2.17 -10.24
N LYS A 120 -7.51 -1.48 -10.89
CA LYS A 120 -7.59 -1.48 -12.37
C LYS A 120 -6.34 -0.87 -13.00
N GLN A 121 -5.77 0.15 -12.36
CA GLN A 121 -4.54 0.78 -12.82
C GLN A 121 -3.32 -0.07 -12.45
N TYR A 122 -3.26 -0.60 -11.23
CA TYR A 122 -2.22 -1.55 -10.79
C TYR A 122 -2.11 -2.75 -11.75
N ASP A 123 -3.24 -3.36 -12.11
CA ASP A 123 -3.29 -4.49 -13.04
C ASP A 123 -2.78 -4.13 -14.45
N LYS A 124 -3.04 -2.92 -14.94
CA LYS A 124 -2.48 -2.45 -16.22
C LYS A 124 -0.96 -2.34 -16.14
N LEU A 125 -0.44 -1.85 -15.02
CA LEU A 125 1.00 -1.65 -14.79
C LEU A 125 1.77 -2.98 -14.63
N LYS A 126 1.09 -4.12 -14.52
CA LYS A 126 1.73 -5.45 -14.64
C LYS A 126 2.30 -5.69 -16.03
N ASN A 127 1.90 -4.90 -17.03
CA ASN A 127 2.49 -4.93 -18.36
C ASN A 127 3.68 -3.96 -18.43
N SER A 128 4.87 -4.47 -18.73
CA SER A 128 6.08 -3.66 -18.86
C SER A 128 5.96 -2.53 -19.89
N SER A 129 5.20 -2.71 -20.98
CA SER A 129 4.98 -1.67 -21.98
C SER A 129 4.15 -0.51 -21.42
N ALA A 130 3.14 -0.80 -20.60
CA ALA A 130 2.33 0.24 -19.95
C ALA A 130 3.15 1.06 -18.96
N VAL A 131 4.11 0.45 -18.27
CA VAL A 131 5.09 1.17 -17.44
C VAL A 131 6.06 1.97 -18.33
N GLY A 132 6.48 1.41 -19.47
CA GLY A 132 7.34 2.09 -20.45
C GLY A 132 6.74 3.37 -21.04
N GLU A 133 5.41 3.47 -21.14
CA GLU A 133 4.70 4.70 -21.55
C GLU A 133 4.88 5.86 -20.56
N LEU A 134 5.34 5.59 -19.33
CA LEU A 134 5.68 6.60 -18.33
C LEU A 134 7.07 7.20 -18.55
N ASN A 135 7.88 6.67 -19.47
CA ASN A 135 9.27 7.10 -19.69
C ASN A 135 9.41 8.62 -19.84
N ASP A 136 8.55 9.24 -20.66
CA ASP A 136 8.62 10.69 -20.89
C ASP A 136 8.08 11.52 -19.70
N GLN A 137 7.29 10.90 -18.82
CA GLN A 137 6.67 11.55 -17.66
C GLN A 137 7.53 11.44 -16.40
N LEU A 138 8.31 10.37 -16.25
CA LEU A 138 9.09 10.08 -15.04
C LEU A 138 10.13 11.17 -14.71
N PRO A 139 10.92 11.69 -15.67
CA PRO A 139 11.84 12.80 -15.38
C PRO A 139 11.13 14.05 -14.87
N GLN A 140 9.96 14.38 -15.43
CA GLN A 140 9.16 15.51 -14.97
C GLN A 140 8.54 15.24 -13.60
N LEU A 141 8.08 14.02 -13.36
CA LEU A 141 7.51 13.59 -12.08
C LEU A 141 8.52 13.72 -10.94
N ILE A 142 9.77 13.31 -11.19
CA ILE A 142 10.91 13.45 -10.27
C ILE A 142 11.20 14.92 -10.01
N LYS A 143 11.35 15.72 -11.08
CA LYS A 143 11.59 17.16 -10.97
C LYS A 143 10.50 17.88 -10.18
N ASP A 144 9.24 17.52 -10.41
CA ASP A 144 8.11 18.10 -9.68
C ASP A 144 8.08 17.67 -8.20
N SER A 145 8.88 16.68 -7.79
CA SER A 145 8.96 16.18 -6.41
C SER A 145 10.10 16.83 -5.63
N GLU A 146 10.96 17.61 -6.29
CA GLU A 146 12.05 18.35 -5.66
C GLU A 146 11.44 19.47 -4.79
N GLU A 147 11.62 19.38 -3.47
CA GLU A 147 11.21 20.41 -2.50
C GLU A 147 12.44 20.97 -1.76
N PRO A 148 12.40 22.22 -1.25
CA PRO A 148 13.52 22.84 -0.54
C PRO A 148 13.91 22.04 0.71
N TYR A 149 15.21 21.80 0.87
CA TYR A 149 15.80 20.82 1.79
C TYR A 149 15.76 21.21 3.28
N GLU A 150 15.26 20.33 4.16
CA GLU A 150 15.65 20.26 5.57
C GLU A 150 15.79 18.80 6.06
N ALA A 151 17.03 18.39 6.35
CA ALA A 151 17.52 17.19 7.08
C ALA A 151 18.01 15.97 6.26
N ASP A 152 19.23 15.52 6.62
CA ASP A 152 19.84 14.24 6.25
C ASP A 152 19.21 13.11 7.09
N LEU A 153 18.42 12.24 6.48
CA LEU A 153 17.93 11.00 7.07
C LEU A 153 18.04 9.87 6.04
N ASP A 154 18.49 8.68 6.44
CA ASP A 154 18.64 7.55 5.51
C ASP A 154 17.28 6.90 5.21
N PHE A 155 16.63 7.39 4.16
CA PHE A 155 15.36 6.87 3.65
C PHE A 155 15.52 6.19 2.29
N ARG A 156 14.72 5.14 2.09
CA ARG A 156 14.59 4.44 0.80
C ARG A 156 13.15 4.42 0.34
N LEU A 157 12.95 4.53 -0.97
CA LEU A 157 11.67 4.23 -1.59
C LEU A 157 11.65 2.74 -1.95
N VAL A 158 10.65 2.03 -1.45
CA VAL A 158 10.48 0.60 -1.69
C VAL A 158 9.27 0.38 -2.60
N LEU A 159 9.47 -0.36 -3.68
CA LEU A 159 8.40 -0.77 -4.59
C LEU A 159 8.04 -2.24 -4.40
N TYR A 160 6.80 -2.59 -4.70
CA TYR A 160 6.24 -3.94 -4.52
C TYR A 160 5.59 -4.51 -5.79
N GLY A 161 5.61 -5.84 -5.89
CA GLY A 161 4.90 -6.61 -6.92
C GLY A 161 5.45 -6.42 -8.33
N THR A 162 4.72 -6.94 -9.32
CA THR A 162 5.13 -6.90 -10.73
C THR A 162 5.24 -5.47 -11.26
N PRO A 163 4.28 -4.56 -10.98
CA PRO A 163 4.41 -3.15 -11.35
C PRO A 163 5.66 -2.49 -10.75
N GLY A 164 5.95 -2.77 -9.48
CA GLY A 164 7.14 -2.24 -8.79
C GLY A 164 8.44 -2.68 -9.45
N ARG A 165 8.57 -3.97 -9.78
CA ARG A 165 9.71 -4.51 -10.55
C ARG A 165 9.88 -3.78 -11.89
N HIS A 166 8.79 -3.59 -12.63
CA HIS A 166 8.85 -2.94 -13.94
C HIS A 166 9.29 -1.48 -13.82
N LEU A 167 8.78 -0.75 -12.83
CA LEU A 167 9.19 0.62 -12.57
C LEU A 167 10.66 0.70 -12.13
N ALA A 168 11.12 -0.18 -11.25
CA ALA A 168 12.52 -0.23 -10.82
C ALA A 168 13.47 -0.46 -12.01
N ASN A 169 13.15 -1.42 -12.88
CA ASN A 169 13.90 -1.66 -14.11
C ASN A 169 13.91 -0.46 -15.06
N LEU A 170 12.78 0.23 -15.21
CA LEU A 170 12.70 1.41 -16.06
C LEU A 170 13.57 2.55 -15.50
N LEU A 171 13.44 2.87 -14.22
CA LEU A 171 14.24 3.92 -13.58
C LEU A 171 15.74 3.64 -13.66
N GLN A 172 16.16 2.38 -13.49
CA GLN A 172 17.56 1.97 -13.67
C GLN A 172 18.02 2.09 -15.12
N SER A 173 17.19 1.72 -16.09
CA SER A 173 17.53 1.88 -17.52
C SER A 173 17.71 3.34 -17.94
N LEU A 174 17.02 4.25 -17.26
CA LEU A 174 17.14 5.71 -17.44
C LEU A 174 18.27 6.32 -16.62
N GLN A 175 19.03 5.51 -15.88
CA GLN A 175 20.13 5.94 -15.00
C GLN A 175 19.67 6.94 -13.94
N ILE A 176 18.43 6.83 -13.46
CA ILE A 176 17.87 7.68 -12.40
C ILE A 176 18.25 7.14 -11.01
N CYS A 177 18.13 5.83 -10.85
CA CYS A 177 18.44 5.14 -9.61
C CYS A 177 19.01 3.75 -9.90
N ASP A 178 19.78 3.21 -8.97
CA ASP A 178 19.99 1.79 -8.85
C ASP A 178 18.89 1.19 -7.97
N TYR A 179 18.71 -0.13 -8.02
CA TYR A 179 17.86 -0.81 -7.06
C TYR A 179 18.46 -2.14 -6.58
N THR A 180 18.12 -2.50 -5.35
CA THR A 180 18.41 -3.83 -4.80
C THR A 180 17.10 -4.56 -4.53
N LYS A 181 17.09 -5.88 -4.79
CA LYS A 181 15.96 -6.73 -4.42
C LYS A 181 16.27 -7.43 -3.09
N ASN A 182 15.49 -7.15 -2.06
CA ASN A 182 15.52 -7.87 -0.79
C ASN A 182 14.16 -8.51 -0.55
N ASN A 183 14.09 -9.84 -0.46
CA ASN A 183 12.81 -10.56 -0.41
C ASN A 183 11.85 -10.15 -1.55
N THR A 184 10.73 -9.51 -1.20
CA THR A 184 9.68 -8.96 -2.10
C THR A 184 9.86 -7.48 -2.43
N GLN A 185 10.85 -6.83 -1.82
CA GLN A 185 11.07 -5.39 -1.86
C GLN A 185 12.06 -5.01 -2.95
N TYR A 186 11.71 -4.00 -3.74
CA TYR A 186 12.60 -3.34 -4.68
C TYR A 186 13.03 -1.99 -4.09
N ASN A 187 14.19 -1.96 -3.44
CA ASN A 187 14.71 -0.79 -2.75
C ASN A 187 15.47 0.10 -3.73
N LEU A 188 14.98 1.32 -3.96
CA LEU A 188 15.59 2.27 -4.88
C LEU A 188 16.65 3.14 -4.17
N VAL A 189 17.77 3.38 -4.87
CA VAL A 189 18.87 4.27 -4.46
C VAL A 189 19.13 5.25 -5.60
N PHE A 190 18.78 6.53 -5.40
CA PHE A 190 18.86 7.54 -6.46
C PHE A 190 20.31 7.99 -6.70
N HIS A 191 20.67 8.25 -7.96
CA HIS A 191 22.04 8.67 -8.32
C HIS A 191 22.34 10.14 -8.00
N ASP A 192 21.35 10.89 -7.52
CA ASP A 192 21.49 12.26 -7.08
C ASP A 192 21.57 12.31 -5.54
N PRO A 193 22.74 12.65 -4.97
CA PRO A 193 22.92 12.67 -3.51
C PRO A 193 22.07 13.75 -2.83
N GLU A 194 21.50 14.73 -3.54
CA GLU A 194 20.55 15.69 -2.97
C GLU A 194 19.15 15.08 -2.74
N HIS A 195 18.87 13.96 -3.42
CA HIS A 195 17.58 13.27 -3.41
C HIS A 195 17.64 11.90 -2.70
N GLU A 196 18.83 11.33 -2.54
CA GLU A 196 19.04 10.16 -1.69
C GLU A 196 18.69 10.50 -0.23
N GLY A 197 17.81 9.72 0.39
CA GLY A 197 17.39 9.97 1.78
C GLY A 197 16.58 11.25 2.00
N ASN A 198 16.26 12.04 0.97
CA ASN A 198 15.47 13.26 1.17
C ASN A 198 13.99 12.92 1.45
N GLU A 199 13.55 13.11 2.69
CA GLU A 199 12.20 12.69 3.11
C GLU A 199 11.08 13.36 2.31
N ASP A 200 11.21 14.67 2.06
CA ASP A 200 10.18 15.44 1.35
C ASP A 200 10.10 15.02 -0.11
N PHE A 201 11.26 14.85 -0.75
CA PHE A 201 11.34 14.31 -2.11
C PHE A 201 10.70 12.93 -2.22
N LEU A 202 11.10 11.98 -1.35
CA LEU A 202 10.58 10.62 -1.38
C LEU A 202 9.09 10.57 -1.04
N SER A 203 8.61 11.44 -0.14
CA SER A 203 7.20 11.59 0.19
C SER A 203 6.39 12.16 -0.98
N ALA A 204 6.90 13.17 -1.68
CA ALA A 204 6.28 13.71 -2.88
C ALA A 204 6.24 12.69 -4.02
N LEU A 205 7.34 11.98 -4.25
CA LEU A 205 7.46 10.93 -5.25
C LEU A 205 6.50 9.77 -4.96
N ALA A 206 6.51 9.23 -3.73
CA ALA A 206 5.61 8.14 -3.32
C ALA A 206 4.14 8.50 -3.54
N ARG A 207 3.71 9.72 -3.14
CA ARG A 207 2.33 10.21 -3.36
C ARG A 207 1.94 10.22 -4.84
N LYS A 208 2.85 10.59 -5.73
CA LYS A 208 2.59 10.59 -7.18
C LYS A 208 2.55 9.17 -7.75
N LEU A 209 3.46 8.29 -7.32
CA LEU A 209 3.46 6.90 -7.75
C LEU A 209 2.20 6.14 -7.29
N ILE A 210 1.74 6.37 -6.06
CA ILE A 210 0.48 5.81 -5.54
C ILE A 210 -0.70 6.28 -6.40
N LYS A 211 -0.76 7.58 -6.75
CA LYS A 211 -1.79 8.11 -7.67
C LYS A 211 -1.74 7.48 -9.06
N LEU A 212 -0.55 7.13 -9.54
CA LEU A 212 -0.38 6.40 -10.79
C LEU A 212 -0.75 4.92 -10.69
N GLY A 213 -0.99 4.39 -9.48
CA GLY A 213 -1.41 3.02 -9.23
C GLY A 213 -0.27 2.07 -8.82
N PHE A 214 0.91 2.58 -8.44
CA PHE A 214 1.97 1.77 -7.85
C PHE A 214 1.77 1.58 -6.36
N VAL A 215 2.27 0.46 -5.82
CA VAL A 215 2.37 0.24 -4.38
C VAL A 215 3.80 0.50 -3.94
N CYS A 216 3.97 1.44 -3.02
CA CYS A 216 5.27 1.81 -2.50
C CYS A 216 5.17 2.35 -1.08
N GLU A 217 6.28 2.26 -0.34
CA GLU A 217 6.41 2.88 0.97
C GLU A 217 7.79 3.51 1.16
N LYS A 218 7.88 4.37 2.17
CA LYS A 218 9.16 4.84 2.70
C LYS A 218 9.66 3.79 3.69
N ALA A 219 10.85 3.26 3.47
CA ALA A 219 11.54 2.43 4.45
C ALA A 219 12.70 3.21 5.07
N PHE A 220 12.89 3.01 6.38
CA PHE A 220 14.01 3.54 7.13
C PHE A 220 15.17 2.55 7.03
N ASP A 221 16.37 3.01 6.69
CA ASP A 221 17.57 2.22 6.94
C ASP A 221 18.12 2.63 8.32
N TYR A 222 17.71 1.91 9.36
CA TYR A 222 18.37 2.02 10.65
C TYR A 222 19.69 1.26 10.53
N GLY A 223 20.72 1.90 9.95
CA GLY A 223 22.02 1.29 9.74
C GLY A 223 22.45 0.45 10.95
N GLU A 224 22.86 -0.80 10.70
CA GLU A 224 23.37 -1.72 11.72
C GLU A 224 24.60 -1.17 12.47
#